data_AF-A0A8H8MAT8-F1
#
_entry.id   AF-A0A8H8MAT8-F1
#
_cell.length_a   1.000
_cell.length_b   1.000
_cell.length_c   1.000
_cell.angle_alpha   90.00
_cell.angle_beta   90.00
_cell.angle_gamma   90.00
#
_symmetry.space_group_name_H-M   'P 1'
#
loop_
_entity.id
_entity.type
_entity.pdbx_description
1 polymer ?
#
loop_
_entity_poly.entity_id
_entity_poly.type
_entity_poly.pdbx_seq_one_letter_code
_entity_poly.pdbx_strand_id
1 'polypeptide(L)'
;MLKTPSAVHGCSMEEELSARQKGIELLLRVAGQLRLPVNAFVAAASYFHRFYMRNSIKDYNYRTNGNLKPDTDLQVLENSKEHKKWTENILVYEETLLDSLCFDLVTESPHACLATTFSPQDLGSGKHEIFDFMSLPANLDEKQLDSIALNAWGIAHDTLRIPICLFYTAKVIAAACFLISLVSCPDLSSSLEWTDFPSPFDRYLSTDPPMVHWLERFALGSGDIQQIADCIFIMLYFYRSSEPNERVQSPIPYQQLAPPTLASVQWPPIASPQSSQEAQK
;
A
#
# COMPACT_ATOMS: atom_id res chain seq x y z
N MET A 1 -4.58 -16.20 9.91
CA MET A 1 -3.94 -15.64 11.12
C MET A 1 -4.63 -16.15 12.40
N LEU A 2 -4.60 -17.45 12.72
CA LEU A 2 -5.46 -17.97 13.80
C LEU A 2 -4.80 -18.07 15.19
N LYS A 3 -3.52 -17.70 15.37
CA LYS A 3 -2.83 -17.73 16.68
C LYS A 3 -1.69 -16.71 16.78
N THR A 4 -1.97 -15.41 16.67
CA THR A 4 -0.98 -14.39 17.07
C THR A 4 -0.76 -14.44 18.59
N PRO A 5 0.39 -14.01 19.12
CA PRO A 5 0.60 -13.90 20.57
C PRO A 5 -0.48 -13.06 21.27
N SER A 6 -0.91 -11.97 20.63
CA SER A 6 -2.04 -11.15 21.10
C SER A 6 -3.34 -11.94 21.19
N ALA A 7 -3.67 -12.76 20.19
CA ALA A 7 -4.85 -13.63 20.23
C ALA A 7 -4.77 -14.69 21.33
N VAL A 8 -3.59 -15.26 21.59
CA VAL A 8 -3.36 -16.19 22.73
C VAL A 8 -3.59 -15.48 24.07
N HIS A 9 -3.25 -14.19 24.17
CA HIS A 9 -3.55 -13.36 25.33
C HIS A 9 -4.99 -12.84 25.36
N GLY A 10 -5.88 -13.36 24.51
CA GLY A 10 -7.30 -12.99 24.46
C GLY A 10 -7.56 -11.59 23.92
N CYS A 11 -6.76 -11.12 22.96
CA CYS A 11 -7.06 -9.94 22.15
C CYS A 11 -7.85 -10.38 20.92
N SER A 12 -8.92 -9.65 20.57
CA SER A 12 -9.63 -9.92 19.31
C SER A 12 -8.79 -9.50 18.10
N MET A 13 -9.09 -10.06 16.93
CA MET A 13 -8.40 -9.68 15.69
C MET A 13 -8.59 -8.19 15.38
N GLU A 14 -9.80 -7.65 15.60
CA GLU A 14 -10.10 -6.25 15.35
C GLU A 14 -9.35 -5.32 16.30
N GLU A 15 -9.26 -5.68 17.58
CA GLU A 15 -8.47 -4.95 18.57
C GLU A 15 -6.99 -4.94 18.20
N GLU A 16 -6.44 -6.09 17.81
CA GLU A 16 -5.03 -6.19 17.41
C GLU A 16 -4.74 -5.34 16.18
N LEU A 17 -5.59 -5.40 15.16
CA LEU A 17 -5.45 -4.59 13.94
C LEU A 17 -5.59 -3.10 14.25
N SER A 18 -6.55 -2.70 15.06
CA SER A 18 -6.75 -1.30 15.47
C SER A 18 -5.54 -0.77 16.25
N ALA A 19 -5.00 -1.58 17.17
CA ALA A 19 -3.81 -1.21 17.93
C ALA A 19 -2.57 -1.10 17.04
N ARG A 20 -2.41 -2.00 16.06
CA ARG A 20 -1.30 -1.91 15.09
C ARG A 20 -1.40 -0.64 14.26
N GLN A 21 -2.57 -0.34 13.70
CA GLN A 21 -2.81 0.87 12.92
C GLN A 21 -2.46 2.13 13.72
N LYS A 22 -2.96 2.25 14.96
CA LYS A 22 -2.68 3.41 15.83
C LYS A 22 -1.22 3.52 16.25
N GLY A 23 -0.54 2.38 16.44
CA GLY A 23 0.89 2.36 16.74
C GLY A 23 1.73 2.84 15.56
N ILE A 24 1.40 2.39 14.35
CA ILE A 24 2.02 2.90 13.13
C ILE A 24 1.72 4.39 12.96
N GLU A 25 0.50 4.86 13.16
CA GLU A 25 0.16 6.27 13.00
C GLU A 25 1.00 7.18 13.92
N LEU A 26 1.20 6.77 15.17
CA LEU A 26 2.11 7.43 16.09
C LEU A 26 3.55 7.45 15.54
N LEU A 27 4.01 6.31 15.01
CA LEU A 27 5.35 6.18 14.42
C LEU A 27 5.53 7.13 13.23
N LEU A 28 4.58 7.15 12.29
CA LEU A 28 4.64 8.02 11.11
C LEU A 28 4.62 9.51 11.53
N ARG A 29 3.84 9.87 12.56
CA ARG A 29 3.78 11.24 13.10
C ARG A 29 5.14 11.68 13.68
N VAL A 30 5.76 10.83 14.51
CA VAL A 30 7.08 11.10 15.10
C VAL A 30 8.14 11.17 14.01
N ALA A 31 8.15 10.22 13.08
CA ALA A 31 9.09 10.20 11.95
C ALA A 31 8.96 11.46 11.08
N GLY A 32 7.74 11.96 10.87
CA GLY A 32 7.48 13.22 10.18
C GLY A 32 8.01 14.44 10.93
N GLN A 33 7.84 14.51 12.26
CA GLN A 33 8.41 15.58 13.10
C GLN A 33 9.94 15.58 13.06
N LEU A 34 10.54 14.39 13.03
CA LEU A 34 11.99 14.19 12.91
C LEU A 34 12.51 14.33 11.46
N ARG A 35 11.61 14.54 10.49
CA ARG A 35 11.93 14.66 9.05
C ARG A 35 12.75 13.49 8.51
N LEU A 36 12.41 12.29 8.93
CA LEU A 36 13.08 11.08 8.46
C LEU A 36 12.78 10.83 6.96
N PRO A 37 13.63 10.07 6.26
CA PRO A 37 13.36 9.64 4.89
C PRO A 37 12.37 8.47 4.83
N VAL A 38 11.64 8.30 3.72
CA VAL A 38 10.55 7.30 3.54
C VAL A 38 11.00 5.86 3.83
N ASN A 39 12.23 5.48 3.48
CA ASN A 39 12.78 4.16 3.81
C ASN A 39 12.79 3.88 5.31
N ALA A 40 13.00 4.90 6.17
CA ALA A 40 12.90 4.75 7.62
C ALA A 40 11.46 4.47 8.08
N PHE A 41 10.45 5.09 7.45
CA PHE A 41 9.03 4.81 7.75
C PHE A 41 8.70 3.36 7.40
N VAL A 42 9.12 2.89 6.22
CA VAL A 42 8.90 1.53 5.76
C VAL A 42 9.58 0.52 6.67
N ALA A 43 10.86 0.75 7.02
CA ALA A 43 11.60 -0.15 7.89
C ALA A 43 10.94 -0.24 9.28
N ALA A 44 10.65 0.91 9.87
CA ALA A 44 10.04 0.97 11.19
C ALA A 44 8.64 0.35 11.23
N ALA A 45 7.82 0.57 10.20
CA ALA A 45 6.52 -0.09 10.09
C ALA A 45 6.64 -1.62 9.92
N SER A 46 7.59 -2.06 9.10
CA SER A 46 7.87 -3.49 8.90
C SER A 46 8.33 -4.16 10.19
N TYR A 47 9.25 -3.53 10.92
CA TYR A 47 9.72 -4.02 12.23
C TYR A 47 8.58 -4.08 13.24
N PHE A 48 7.75 -3.04 13.29
CA PHE A 48 6.61 -3.00 14.19
C PHE A 48 5.63 -4.15 13.91
N HIS A 49 5.28 -4.39 12.63
CA HIS A 49 4.39 -5.50 12.28
C HIS A 49 5.01 -6.87 12.59
N ARG A 50 6.30 -7.05 12.30
CA ARG A 50 7.06 -8.28 12.59
C ARG A 50 7.21 -8.53 14.08
N PHE A 51 7.43 -7.50 14.88
CA PHE A 51 7.55 -7.58 16.33
C PHE A 51 6.30 -8.18 16.97
N TYR A 52 5.11 -7.70 16.58
CA TYR A 52 3.84 -8.23 17.09
C TYR A 52 3.43 -9.58 16.49
N MET A 53 4.24 -10.17 15.60
CA MET A 53 4.09 -11.59 15.27
C MET A 53 4.69 -12.51 16.34
N ARG A 54 5.54 -11.98 17.23
CA ARG A 54 6.20 -12.75 18.30
C ARG A 54 5.88 -12.25 19.70
N ASN A 55 5.41 -11.01 19.82
CA ASN A 55 5.05 -10.38 21.08
C ASN A 55 3.57 -9.98 21.10
N SER A 56 2.97 -9.98 22.29
CA SER A 56 1.59 -9.55 22.48
C SER A 56 1.52 -8.03 22.66
N ILE A 57 0.50 -7.40 22.07
CA ILE A 57 0.20 -5.97 22.29
C ILE A 57 -0.13 -5.68 23.77
N LYS A 58 -0.64 -6.68 24.50
CA LYS A 58 -0.94 -6.53 25.94
C LYS A 58 0.33 -6.38 26.78
N ASP A 59 1.39 -7.08 26.41
CA ASP A 59 2.66 -7.06 27.14
C ASP A 59 3.50 -5.85 26.71
N TYR A 60 3.44 -5.51 25.42
CA TYR A 60 4.20 -4.42 24.80
C TYR A 60 3.24 -3.39 24.20
N ASN A 61 2.70 -2.52 25.04
CA ASN A 61 1.77 -1.50 24.58
C ASN A 61 2.51 -0.28 23.99
N TYR A 62 2.24 0.03 22.71
CA TYR A 62 2.81 1.19 22.02
C TYR A 62 2.48 2.55 22.68
N ARG A 63 1.49 2.60 23.59
CA ARG A 63 1.02 3.82 24.27
C ARG A 63 1.70 4.13 25.61
N THR A 64 2.76 3.43 26.01
CA THR A 64 3.33 3.66 27.34
C THR A 64 3.98 5.05 27.48
N ASN A 65 3.18 5.96 28.08
CA ASN A 65 3.45 7.26 28.72
C ASN A 65 3.92 8.44 27.85
N GLY A 66 2.95 9.12 27.22
CA GLY A 66 3.13 10.48 26.69
C GLY A 66 2.50 11.53 27.61
N ASN A 67 3.17 11.90 28.70
CA ASN A 67 2.84 13.09 29.51
C ASN A 67 3.91 14.19 29.35
N LEU A 68 4.55 14.29 28.18
CA LEU A 68 5.46 15.39 27.88
C LEU A 68 4.67 16.60 27.38
N LYS A 69 4.76 17.70 28.14
CA LYS A 69 4.20 19.00 27.75
C LYS A 69 5.05 19.61 26.63
N PRO A 70 4.43 20.22 25.61
CA PRO A 70 5.11 20.68 24.39
C PRO A 70 6.14 21.82 24.55
N ASP A 71 6.34 22.39 25.75
CA ASP A 71 7.19 23.58 25.98
C ASP A 71 8.36 23.33 26.97
N THR A 72 8.94 22.12 27.00
CA THR A 72 10.04 21.84 27.95
C THR A 72 11.40 22.09 27.33
N ASP A 73 12.22 22.91 27.99
CA ASP A 73 13.59 23.26 27.57
C ASP A 73 14.48 22.00 27.43
N LEU A 74 15.06 21.81 26.24
CA LEU A 74 15.85 20.63 25.85
C LEU A 74 17.08 20.42 26.75
N GLN A 75 17.78 21.49 27.13
CA GLN A 75 19.00 21.37 27.96
C GLN A 75 18.69 20.95 29.41
N VAL A 76 17.51 21.35 29.90
CA VAL A 76 17.00 20.92 31.22
C VAL A 76 16.53 19.47 31.14
N LEU A 77 15.96 19.07 30.01
CA LEU A 77 15.50 17.70 29.77
C LEU A 77 16.67 16.71 29.73
N GLU A 78 17.76 17.01 29.03
CA GLU A 78 18.93 16.12 28.87
C GLU A 78 19.53 15.67 30.21
N ASN A 79 19.54 16.55 31.21
CA ASN A 79 20.05 16.26 32.55
C ASN A 79 18.98 15.69 33.50
N SER A 80 17.73 15.59 33.06
CA SER A 80 16.62 15.14 33.89
C SER A 80 16.68 13.63 34.15
N LYS A 81 16.11 13.22 35.29
CA LYS A 81 15.87 11.79 35.59
C LYS A 81 14.96 11.14 34.56
N GLU A 82 14.06 11.91 33.96
CA GLU A 82 13.12 11.44 32.95
C GLU A 82 13.85 11.10 31.63
N HIS A 83 14.77 11.95 31.17
CA HIS A 83 15.61 11.64 30.02
C HIS A 83 16.43 10.36 30.25
N LYS A 84 17.12 10.24 31.38
CA LYS A 84 17.88 9.01 31.70
C LYS A 84 17.00 7.77 31.68
N LYS A 85 15.82 7.84 32.31
CA LYS A 85 14.84 6.75 32.32
C LYS A 85 14.40 6.37 30.91
N TRP A 86 14.11 7.35 30.05
CA TRP A 86 13.67 7.07 28.68
C TRP A 86 14.81 6.52 27.82
N THR A 87 16.03 7.01 27.98
CA THR A 87 17.23 6.46 27.32
C THR A 87 17.43 4.99 27.71
N GLU A 88 17.37 4.66 29.00
CA GLU A 88 17.47 3.28 29.47
C GLU A 88 16.34 2.40 28.92
N ASN A 89 15.10 2.90 28.94
CA ASN A 89 13.96 2.18 28.37
C ASN A 89 14.13 1.92 26.87
N ILE A 90 14.59 2.91 26.10
CA ILE A 90 14.82 2.77 24.66
C ILE A 90 15.84 1.65 24.40
N LEU A 91 16.93 1.59 25.16
CA LEU A 91 17.95 0.55 25.01
C LEU A 91 17.40 -0.85 25.31
N VAL A 92 16.60 -1.00 26.37
CA VAL A 92 15.95 -2.29 26.71
C VAL A 92 14.95 -2.71 25.62
N TYR A 93 14.17 -1.77 25.10
CA TYR A 93 13.24 -2.06 24.00
C TYR A 93 13.96 -2.33 22.68
N GLU A 94 15.09 -1.69 22.43
CA GLU A 94 15.94 -1.95 21.26
C GLU A 94 16.46 -3.39 21.28
N GLU A 95 17.03 -3.84 22.40
CA GLU A 95 17.49 -5.24 22.56
C GLU A 95 16.33 -6.23 22.33
N THR A 96 15.19 -5.99 22.98
CA THR A 96 13.99 -6.84 22.83
C THR A 96 13.48 -6.86 21.39
N LEU A 97 13.52 -5.71 20.70
CA LEU A 97 13.10 -5.58 19.31
C LEU A 97 14.03 -6.36 18.39
N LEU A 98 15.35 -6.17 18.51
CA LEU A 98 16.34 -6.85 17.69
C LEU A 98 16.27 -8.37 17.83
N ASP A 99 16.15 -8.86 19.06
CA ASP A 99 15.96 -10.29 19.34
C ASP A 99 14.67 -10.82 18.72
N SER A 100 13.57 -10.06 18.86
CA SER A 100 12.28 -10.40 18.27
C SER A 100 12.33 -10.43 16.74
N LEU A 101 13.17 -9.62 16.12
CA LEU A 101 13.37 -9.63 14.66
C LEU A 101 14.39 -10.68 14.20
N CYS A 102 15.06 -11.38 15.12
CA CYS A 102 16.24 -12.21 14.82
C CYS A 102 17.34 -11.42 14.09
N PHE A 103 17.53 -10.13 14.41
CA PHE A 103 18.48 -9.25 13.74
C PHE A 103 18.30 -9.14 12.22
N ASP A 104 17.14 -9.58 11.68
CA ASP A 104 16.80 -9.39 10.28
C ASP A 104 16.19 -8.00 10.07
N LEU A 105 17.08 -7.06 9.78
CA LEU A 105 16.80 -5.64 9.56
C LEU A 105 16.66 -5.29 8.07
N VAL A 106 16.67 -6.28 7.17
CA VAL A 106 16.48 -6.01 5.75
C VAL A 106 14.99 -5.88 5.47
N THR A 107 14.59 -4.73 4.93
CA THR A 107 13.19 -4.46 4.57
C THR A 107 13.09 -4.03 3.11
N GLU A 108 12.31 -4.77 2.33
CA GLU A 108 11.94 -4.36 1.00
C GLU A 108 10.91 -3.23 1.05
N SER A 109 10.96 -2.31 0.08
CA SER A 109 10.10 -1.13 0.07
C SER A 109 9.22 -1.10 -1.19
N PRO A 110 7.88 -1.09 -1.05
CA PRO A 110 6.98 -0.86 -2.18
C PRO A 110 7.27 0.46 -2.90
N HIS A 111 7.69 1.49 -2.15
CA HIS A 111 8.10 2.78 -2.71
C HIS A 111 9.35 2.66 -3.59
N ALA A 112 10.29 1.76 -3.27
CA ALA A 112 11.45 1.52 -4.12
C ALA A 112 11.06 0.81 -5.43
N CYS A 113 10.12 -0.13 -5.38
CA CYS A 113 9.55 -0.75 -6.58
C CYS A 113 8.81 0.27 -7.46
N LEU A 114 8.03 1.16 -6.83
CA LEU A 114 7.36 2.26 -7.54
C LEU A 114 8.38 3.24 -8.15
N ALA A 115 9.43 3.64 -7.43
CA ALA A 115 10.47 4.52 -7.96
C ALA A 115 11.25 3.91 -9.14
N THR A 116 11.38 2.58 -9.16
CA THR A 116 11.99 1.85 -10.29
C THR A 116 11.07 1.85 -11.51
N THR A 117 9.75 1.80 -11.29
CA THR A 117 8.74 1.79 -12.35
C THR A 117 8.46 3.19 -12.90
N PHE A 118 8.38 4.17 -12.00
CA PHE A 118 8.11 5.58 -12.26
C PHE A 118 9.35 6.38 -11.87
N SER A 119 10.34 6.42 -12.77
CA SER A 119 11.56 7.19 -12.55
C SER A 119 11.20 8.66 -12.29
N PRO A 120 11.76 9.30 -11.25
CA PRO A 120 11.52 10.72 -10.98
C PRO A 120 11.88 11.65 -12.14
N GLN A 121 12.77 11.20 -13.04
CA GLN A 121 13.21 11.97 -14.20
C GLN A 121 12.15 12.01 -15.31
N ASP A 122 11.26 11.02 -15.34
CA ASP A 122 10.22 10.88 -16.34
C ASP A 122 8.88 11.47 -15.87
N LEU A 123 8.78 11.85 -14.59
CA LEU A 123 7.61 12.54 -14.04
C LEU A 123 7.45 13.90 -14.71
N GLY A 124 6.24 14.20 -15.21
CA GLY A 124 5.95 15.38 -16.02
C GLY A 124 6.18 15.18 -17.52
N SER A 125 6.66 14.02 -17.96
CA SER A 125 6.83 13.71 -19.39
C SER A 125 5.68 12.91 -19.99
N GLY A 126 4.87 12.26 -19.16
CA GLY A 126 3.82 11.32 -19.58
C GLY A 126 4.34 10.03 -20.27
N LYS A 127 5.66 9.83 -20.38
CA LYS A 127 6.27 8.73 -21.16
C LYS A 127 6.76 7.58 -20.29
N HIS A 128 5.96 7.16 -19.32
CA HIS A 128 6.29 5.93 -18.59
C HIS A 128 5.89 4.71 -19.44
N GLU A 129 6.88 3.89 -19.81
CA GLU A 129 6.70 2.68 -20.65
C GLU A 129 5.57 1.76 -20.15
N ILE A 130 5.32 1.73 -18.83
CA ILE A 130 4.24 0.92 -18.26
C ILE A 130 2.87 1.25 -18.86
N PHE A 131 2.62 2.51 -19.22
CA PHE A 131 1.34 2.93 -19.79
C PHE A 131 1.11 2.42 -21.20
N ASP A 132 2.18 2.19 -21.97
CA ASP A 132 2.11 1.64 -23.33
C ASP A 132 1.54 0.21 -23.34
N PHE A 133 1.73 -0.54 -22.25
CA PHE A 133 1.23 -1.90 -22.10
C PHE A 133 -0.20 -1.97 -21.55
N MET A 134 -0.73 -0.88 -20.99
CA MET A 134 -2.01 -0.89 -20.25
C MET A 134 -3.24 -0.61 -21.13
N SER A 135 -3.09 -0.47 -22.46
CA SER A 135 -4.20 -0.18 -23.39
C SER A 135 -5.09 0.98 -22.92
N LEU A 136 -4.46 2.09 -22.49
CA LEU A 136 -5.15 3.26 -21.96
C LEU A 136 -5.80 4.12 -23.08
N PRO A 137 -6.82 4.93 -22.78
CA PRO A 137 -7.37 5.89 -23.72
C PRO A 137 -6.30 6.85 -24.22
N ALA A 138 -6.33 7.16 -25.52
CA ALA A 138 -5.36 8.05 -26.17
C ALA A 138 -5.39 9.52 -25.68
N ASN A 139 -6.39 9.89 -24.87
CA ASN A 139 -6.65 11.27 -24.45
C ASN A 139 -6.21 11.59 -23.01
N LEU A 140 -5.37 10.76 -22.39
CA LEU A 140 -4.86 11.06 -21.05
C LEU A 140 -3.76 12.13 -21.11
N ASP A 141 -3.96 13.22 -20.38
CA ASP A 141 -2.99 14.29 -20.22
C ASP A 141 -1.81 13.84 -19.33
N GLU A 142 -0.62 14.41 -19.56
CA GLU A 142 0.59 14.14 -18.76
C GLU A 142 0.35 14.31 -17.25
N LYS A 143 -0.44 15.32 -16.86
CA LYS A 143 -0.80 15.56 -15.46
C LYS A 143 -1.61 14.42 -14.83
N GLN A 144 -2.45 13.74 -15.61
CA GLN A 144 -3.23 12.61 -15.11
C GLN A 144 -2.33 11.40 -14.91
N LEU A 145 -1.38 11.17 -15.82
CA LEU A 145 -0.38 10.11 -15.71
C LEU A 145 0.52 10.31 -14.49
N ASP A 146 0.97 11.54 -14.25
CA ASP A 146 1.72 11.89 -13.04
C ASP A 146 0.87 11.69 -11.78
N SER A 147 -0.41 12.07 -11.84
CA SER A 147 -1.33 11.85 -10.73
C SER A 147 -1.44 10.37 -10.38
N ILE A 148 -1.47 9.47 -11.38
CA ILE A 148 -1.48 8.02 -11.13
C ILE A 148 -0.22 7.59 -10.37
N ALA A 149 0.96 8.04 -10.78
CA ALA A 149 2.21 7.70 -10.09
C ALA A 149 2.25 8.26 -8.65
N LEU A 150 1.87 9.53 -8.46
CA LEU A 150 1.84 10.19 -7.15
C LEU A 150 0.82 9.58 -6.20
N ASN A 151 -0.36 9.22 -6.69
CA ASN A 151 -1.39 8.55 -5.91
C ASN A 151 -0.95 7.13 -5.53
N ALA A 152 -0.29 6.39 -6.43
CA ALA A 152 0.26 5.07 -6.10
C ALA A 152 1.30 5.16 -4.97
N TRP A 153 2.14 6.20 -4.97
CA TRP A 153 3.07 6.48 -3.88
C TRP A 153 2.35 6.77 -2.55
N GLY A 154 1.29 7.60 -2.59
CA GLY A 154 0.45 7.88 -1.42
C GLY A 154 -0.22 6.61 -0.87
N ILE A 155 -0.78 5.77 -1.74
CA ILE A 155 -1.38 4.48 -1.37
C ILE A 155 -0.32 3.56 -0.75
N ALA A 156 0.89 3.48 -1.31
CA ALA A 156 1.98 2.71 -0.73
C ALA A 156 2.32 3.17 0.69
N HIS A 157 2.26 4.48 0.96
CA HIS A 157 2.43 5.02 2.31
C HIS A 157 1.29 4.62 3.25
N ASP A 158 0.06 4.56 2.75
CA ASP A 158 -1.10 4.08 3.51
C ASP A 158 -0.97 2.62 3.93
N THR A 159 -0.41 1.77 3.07
CA THR A 159 -0.23 0.33 3.35
C THR A 159 0.60 0.05 4.61
N LEU A 160 1.43 0.99 5.07
CA LEU A 160 2.23 0.83 6.28
C LEU A 160 1.37 0.60 7.53
N ARG A 161 0.12 1.08 7.53
CA ARG A 161 -0.83 0.97 8.66
C ARG A 161 -1.44 -0.42 8.81
N ILE A 162 -1.35 -1.26 7.79
CA ILE A 162 -1.89 -2.62 7.76
C ILE A 162 -0.74 -3.63 7.68
N PRO A 163 -0.89 -4.84 8.25
CA PRO A 163 0.18 -5.83 8.30
C PRO A 163 0.41 -6.55 6.95
N ILE A 164 0.14 -5.89 5.82
CA ILE A 164 0.18 -6.50 4.47
C ILE A 164 1.60 -6.91 4.06
N CYS A 165 2.63 -6.21 4.57
CA CYS A 165 4.04 -6.54 4.37
C CYS A 165 4.48 -7.86 5.01
N LEU A 166 3.63 -8.48 5.85
CA LEU A 166 3.90 -9.81 6.42
C LEU A 166 3.47 -10.94 5.48
N PHE A 167 2.64 -10.65 4.48
CA PHE A 167 2.00 -11.67 3.64
C PHE A 167 2.44 -11.58 2.18
N TYR A 168 2.85 -10.40 1.71
CA TYR A 168 3.17 -10.15 0.31
C TYR A 168 4.50 -9.41 0.16
N THR A 169 5.17 -9.65 -0.95
CA THR A 169 6.44 -8.97 -1.29
C THR A 169 6.20 -7.49 -1.62
N ALA A 170 7.25 -6.68 -1.51
CA ALA A 170 7.16 -5.25 -1.84
C ALA A 170 6.70 -5.00 -3.29
N LYS A 171 7.06 -5.90 -4.21
CA LYS A 171 6.69 -5.84 -5.63
C LYS A 171 5.18 -6.02 -5.82
N VAL A 172 4.60 -7.03 -5.18
CA VAL A 172 3.14 -7.29 -5.24
C VAL A 172 2.37 -6.13 -4.65
N ILE A 173 2.81 -5.61 -3.50
CA ILE A 173 2.18 -4.45 -2.86
C ILE A 173 2.25 -3.22 -3.78
N ALA A 174 3.40 -2.95 -4.39
CA ALA A 174 3.59 -1.83 -5.31
C ALA A 174 2.69 -1.93 -6.56
N ALA A 175 2.59 -3.12 -7.15
CA ALA A 175 1.71 -3.38 -8.28
C ALA A 175 0.22 -3.15 -7.92
N ALA A 176 -0.20 -3.60 -6.73
CA ALA A 176 -1.56 -3.35 -6.22
C ALA A 176 -1.82 -1.85 -5.99
N CYS A 177 -0.86 -1.10 -5.43
CA CYS A 177 -0.98 0.35 -5.24
C CYS A 177 -1.13 1.08 -6.58
N PHE A 178 -0.35 0.67 -7.59
CA PHE A 178 -0.46 1.20 -8.95
C PHE A 178 -1.83 0.92 -9.57
N LEU A 179 -2.33 -0.33 -9.50
CA LEU A 179 -3.63 -0.67 -10.06
C LEU A 179 -4.78 0.09 -9.39
N ILE A 180 -4.78 0.22 -8.06
CA ILE A 180 -5.78 1.03 -7.36
C ILE A 180 -5.72 2.46 -7.85
N SER A 181 -4.53 3.05 -7.92
CA SER A 181 -4.34 4.41 -8.42
C SER A 181 -4.89 4.59 -9.85
N LEU A 182 -4.56 3.65 -10.74
CA LEU A 182 -4.98 3.67 -12.14
C LEU A 182 -6.50 3.62 -12.29
N VAL A 183 -7.14 2.63 -11.65
CA VAL A 183 -8.60 2.44 -11.70
C VAL A 183 -9.33 3.62 -11.07
N SER A 184 -8.70 4.31 -10.13
CA SER A 184 -9.31 5.46 -9.48
C SER A 184 -9.18 6.78 -10.25
N CYS A 185 -8.54 6.77 -11.41
CA CYS A 185 -8.43 7.95 -12.27
C CYS A 185 -9.84 8.31 -12.83
N PRO A 186 -10.37 9.53 -12.56
CA PRO A 186 -11.75 9.89 -12.89
C PRO A 186 -12.12 9.74 -14.37
N ASP A 187 -11.23 10.10 -15.29
CA ASP A 187 -11.51 10.04 -16.72
C ASP A 187 -11.30 8.64 -17.32
N LEU A 188 -10.52 7.78 -16.66
CA LEU A 188 -10.48 6.35 -16.99
C LEU A 188 -11.76 5.65 -16.51
N SER A 189 -12.33 6.11 -15.39
CA SER A 189 -13.60 5.61 -14.86
C SER A 189 -14.79 5.86 -15.80
N SER A 190 -14.72 6.94 -16.60
CA SER A 190 -15.79 7.39 -17.49
C SER A 190 -15.59 7.01 -18.98
N SER A 191 -14.35 6.82 -19.44
CA SER A 191 -14.03 6.54 -20.85
C SER A 191 -13.88 5.05 -21.18
N LEU A 192 -13.54 4.21 -20.21
CA LEU A 192 -13.72 2.77 -20.30
C LEU A 192 -15.10 2.46 -19.73
N GLU A 193 -16.01 1.99 -20.57
CA GLU A 193 -17.22 1.35 -20.05
C GLU A 193 -16.77 0.09 -19.28
N TRP A 194 -16.55 0.21 -17.97
CA TRP A 194 -16.25 -0.92 -17.08
C TRP A 194 -17.41 -1.94 -17.00
N THR A 195 -18.48 -1.71 -17.78
CA THR A 195 -19.70 -2.50 -17.85
C THR A 195 -19.46 -3.94 -18.31
N ASP A 196 -18.35 -4.20 -19.01
CA ASP A 196 -18.02 -5.53 -19.50
C ASP A 196 -17.37 -6.42 -18.42
N PHE A 197 -16.93 -5.84 -17.30
CA PHE A 197 -16.22 -6.56 -16.25
C PHE A 197 -16.95 -6.46 -14.89
N PRO A 198 -17.03 -7.55 -14.10
CA PRO A 198 -17.62 -7.50 -12.75
C PRO A 198 -16.91 -6.53 -11.81
N SER A 199 -15.62 -6.29 -12.04
CA SER A 199 -14.79 -5.35 -11.31
C SER A 199 -13.87 -4.59 -12.27
N PRO A 200 -13.59 -3.29 -12.04
CA PRO A 200 -12.66 -2.54 -12.87
C PRO A 200 -11.22 -3.09 -12.84
N PHE A 201 -10.88 -3.91 -11.85
CA PHE A 201 -9.58 -4.56 -11.78
C PHE A 201 -9.47 -5.78 -12.71
N ASP A 202 -10.57 -6.48 -12.99
CA ASP A 202 -10.56 -7.79 -13.66
C ASP A 202 -9.99 -7.70 -15.08
N ARG A 203 -10.13 -6.54 -15.75
CA ARG A 203 -9.51 -6.28 -17.06
C ARG A 203 -7.99 -6.44 -17.05
N TYR A 204 -7.32 -5.99 -15.99
CA TYR A 204 -5.86 -5.98 -15.88
C TYR A 204 -5.30 -7.21 -15.15
N LEU A 205 -6.18 -7.99 -14.53
CA LEU A 205 -5.86 -9.21 -13.79
C LEU A 205 -6.21 -10.47 -14.59
N SER A 206 -6.29 -10.36 -15.93
CA SER A 206 -6.44 -11.53 -16.82
C SER A 206 -5.16 -12.36 -16.88
N THR A 207 -5.31 -13.66 -17.09
CA THR A 207 -4.20 -14.59 -17.37
C THR A 207 -3.72 -14.54 -18.82
N ASP A 208 -4.36 -13.75 -19.68
CA ASP A 208 -3.99 -13.65 -21.09
C ASP A 208 -2.60 -13.02 -21.28
N PRO A 209 -1.68 -13.65 -22.04
CA PRO A 209 -0.31 -13.15 -22.24
C PRO A 209 -0.16 -11.67 -22.62
N PRO A 210 -0.95 -11.07 -23.53
CA PRO A 210 -0.77 -9.65 -23.87
C PRO A 210 -1.16 -8.69 -22.74
N MET A 211 -2.00 -9.14 -21.79
CA MET A 211 -2.53 -8.30 -20.71
C MET A 211 -1.64 -8.28 -19.46
N VAL A 212 -0.59 -9.11 -19.42
CA VAL A 212 0.29 -9.26 -18.25
C VAL A 212 1.66 -8.61 -18.40
N HIS A 213 1.99 -8.02 -19.56
CA HIS A 213 3.31 -7.40 -19.79
C HIS A 213 3.64 -6.26 -18.82
N TRP A 214 2.63 -5.57 -18.29
CA TRP A 214 2.84 -4.55 -17.26
C TRP A 214 3.42 -5.12 -15.95
N LEU A 215 3.18 -6.40 -15.65
CA LEU A 215 3.73 -7.09 -14.47
C LEU A 215 5.25 -7.21 -14.52
N GLU A 216 5.82 -7.34 -15.72
CA GLU A 216 7.26 -7.45 -15.91
C GLU A 216 7.99 -6.19 -15.41
N ARG A 217 7.33 -5.03 -15.44
CA ARG A 217 7.88 -3.76 -14.90
C ARG A 217 8.07 -3.79 -13.40
N PHE A 218 7.31 -4.60 -12.69
CA PHE A 218 7.48 -4.88 -11.27
C PHE A 218 8.32 -6.13 -10.99
N ALA A 219 8.86 -6.77 -12.04
CA ALA A 219 9.50 -8.10 -11.98
C ALA A 219 8.57 -9.15 -11.35
N LEU A 220 7.31 -9.17 -11.82
CA LEU A 220 6.24 -10.11 -11.46
C LEU A 220 5.79 -10.88 -12.71
N GLY A 221 5.12 -12.02 -12.49
CA GLY A 221 4.53 -12.83 -13.56
C GLY A 221 3.05 -13.14 -13.33
N SER A 222 2.45 -13.92 -14.23
CA SER A 222 1.03 -14.30 -14.13
C SER A 222 0.68 -15.08 -12.85
N GLY A 223 1.64 -15.77 -12.24
CA GLY A 223 1.47 -16.45 -10.95
C GLY A 223 1.22 -15.50 -9.76
N ASP A 224 1.54 -14.21 -9.91
CA ASP A 224 1.39 -13.22 -8.83
C ASP A 224 0.02 -12.53 -8.85
N ILE A 225 -0.80 -12.74 -9.88
CA ILE A 225 -2.09 -12.08 -10.08
C ILE A 225 -3.02 -12.27 -8.87
N GLN A 226 -3.10 -13.48 -8.33
CA GLN A 226 -3.92 -13.76 -7.14
C GLN A 226 -3.46 -12.94 -5.93
N GLN A 227 -2.14 -12.84 -5.71
CA GLN A 227 -1.58 -12.09 -4.59
C GLN A 227 -1.85 -10.59 -4.74
N ILE A 228 -1.80 -10.07 -5.98
CA ILE A 228 -2.16 -8.68 -6.29
C ILE A 228 -3.64 -8.44 -5.99
N ALA A 229 -4.52 -9.36 -6.40
CA ALA A 229 -5.95 -9.25 -6.15
C ALA A 229 -6.29 -9.27 -4.65
N ASP A 230 -5.67 -10.18 -3.90
CA ASP A 230 -5.83 -10.27 -2.45
C ASP A 230 -5.32 -8.99 -1.77
N CYS A 231 -4.19 -8.44 -2.24
CA CYS A 231 -3.66 -7.16 -1.77
C CYS A 231 -4.67 -6.03 -2.00
N ILE A 232 -5.24 -5.92 -3.21
CA ILE A 232 -6.23 -4.90 -3.54
C ILE A 232 -7.46 -5.05 -2.63
N PHE A 233 -7.94 -6.27 -2.42
CA PHE A 233 -9.08 -6.53 -1.54
C PHE A 233 -8.81 -6.02 -0.12
N ILE A 234 -7.64 -6.34 0.45
CA ILE A 234 -7.26 -5.91 1.81
C ILE A 234 -7.16 -4.38 1.88
N MET A 235 -6.56 -3.73 0.89
CA MET A 235 -6.42 -2.27 0.84
C MET A 235 -7.78 -1.57 0.73
N LEU A 236 -8.68 -2.04 -0.16
CA LEU A 236 -10.02 -1.48 -0.29
C LEU A 236 -10.86 -1.71 0.96
N TYR A 237 -10.71 -2.87 1.62
CA TYR A 237 -11.35 -3.12 2.91
C TYR A 237 -10.87 -2.13 3.97
N PHE A 238 -9.56 -1.91 4.07
CA PHE A 238 -8.96 -0.89 4.95
C PHE A 238 -9.53 0.51 4.66
N TYR A 239 -9.64 0.90 3.39
CA TYR A 239 -10.23 2.17 2.99
C TYR A 239 -11.75 2.28 3.25
N ARG A 240 -12.47 1.17 3.41
CA ARG A 240 -13.89 1.20 3.79
C ARG A 240 -14.08 1.26 5.31
N SER A 241 -13.18 0.67 6.08
CA SER A 241 -13.31 0.56 7.54
C SER A 241 -12.69 1.73 8.32
N SER A 242 -11.70 2.45 7.77
CA SER A 242 -11.11 3.59 8.49
C SER A 242 -11.97 4.87 8.42
N GLU A 243 -12.01 5.62 9.53
CA GLU A 243 -12.85 6.82 9.66
C GLU A 243 -12.39 7.96 8.72
N PRO A 244 -13.32 8.79 8.19
CA PRO A 244 -12.99 9.86 7.25
C PRO A 244 -12.00 10.92 7.79
N ASN A 245 -11.96 11.12 9.11
CA ASN A 245 -11.22 12.19 9.77
C ASN A 245 -9.76 11.84 10.12
N GLU A 246 -9.38 10.56 10.09
CA GLU A 246 -7.98 10.12 10.33
C GLU A 246 -7.13 10.15 9.04
N ARG A 247 -7.72 10.50 7.91
CA ARG A 247 -7.06 10.50 6.61
C ARG A 247 -6.57 11.88 6.23
N VAL A 248 -5.41 11.92 5.57
CA VAL A 248 -5.18 12.91 4.52
C VAL A 248 -6.31 12.69 3.53
N GLN A 249 -7.20 13.66 3.36
CA GLN A 249 -8.32 13.59 2.41
C GLN A 249 -7.77 13.27 1.03
N SER A 250 -7.72 11.99 0.66
CA SER A 250 -7.50 11.60 -0.71
C SER A 250 -8.73 12.08 -1.47
N PRO A 251 -8.59 12.89 -2.52
CA PRO A 251 -9.72 13.34 -3.33
C PRO A 251 -10.41 12.18 -4.07
N ILE A 252 -9.91 10.95 -3.90
CA ILE A 252 -10.25 9.78 -4.68
C ILE A 252 -11.20 8.86 -3.90
N PRO A 253 -12.35 8.47 -4.47
CA PRO A 253 -13.39 7.74 -3.76
C PRO A 253 -13.11 6.23 -3.69
N TYR A 254 -11.96 5.83 -3.11
CA TYR A 254 -11.55 4.42 -3.00
C TYR A 254 -12.63 3.50 -2.40
N GLN A 255 -13.49 4.04 -1.54
CA GLN A 255 -14.59 3.31 -0.90
C GLN A 255 -15.62 2.76 -1.89
N GLN A 256 -15.78 3.40 -3.04
CA GLN A 256 -16.79 3.06 -4.05
C GLN A 256 -16.32 1.97 -5.02
N LEU A 257 -15.02 1.64 -5.05
CA LEU A 257 -14.47 0.64 -5.96
C LEU A 257 -14.85 -0.78 -5.53
N ALA A 258 -15.33 -1.59 -6.47
CA ALA A 258 -15.54 -3.02 -6.25
C ALA A 258 -14.19 -3.76 -6.24
N PRO A 259 -13.95 -4.71 -5.32
CA PRO A 259 -12.71 -5.50 -5.32
C PRO A 259 -12.62 -6.40 -6.55
N PRO A 260 -11.42 -6.90 -6.92
CA PRO A 260 -11.26 -7.88 -7.98
C PRO A 260 -12.10 -9.13 -7.72
N THR A 261 -12.71 -9.70 -8.76
CA THR A 261 -13.45 -10.96 -8.66
C THR A 261 -12.64 -12.14 -9.17
N LEU A 262 -11.67 -11.90 -10.06
CA LEU A 262 -10.87 -12.92 -10.74
C LEU A 262 -11.69 -14.00 -11.46
N ALA A 263 -13.00 -13.79 -11.62
CA ALA A 263 -13.81 -14.64 -12.45
C ALA A 263 -13.31 -14.50 -13.90
N SER A 264 -13.14 -15.61 -14.60
CA SER A 264 -12.68 -15.65 -15.99
C SER A 264 -13.61 -14.81 -16.86
N VAL A 265 -13.26 -13.55 -17.11
CA VAL A 265 -14.00 -12.73 -18.06
C VAL A 265 -13.69 -13.29 -19.43
N GLN A 266 -14.69 -13.87 -20.08
CA GLN A 266 -14.60 -14.15 -21.51
C GLN A 266 -14.47 -12.80 -22.20
N TRP A 267 -13.27 -12.47 -22.64
CA TRP A 267 -13.04 -11.28 -23.45
C TRP A 267 -14.06 -11.29 -24.60
N PRO A 268 -14.79 -10.20 -24.87
CA PRO A 268 -15.71 -10.17 -25.99
C PRO A 268 -14.94 -10.58 -27.26
N PRO A 269 -15.45 -11.52 -28.06
CA PRO A 269 -14.73 -11.99 -29.24
C PRO A 269 -14.43 -10.78 -30.11
N ILE A 270 -13.15 -10.59 -30.44
CA ILE A 270 -12.68 -9.52 -31.32
C ILE A 270 -13.52 -9.62 -32.59
N ALA A 271 -14.41 -8.64 -32.80
CA ALA A 271 -15.22 -8.61 -34.01
C ALA A 271 -14.25 -8.48 -35.19
N SER A 272 -14.12 -9.56 -35.97
CA SER A 272 -13.42 -9.52 -37.25
C SER A 272 -14.05 -8.42 -38.10
N PRO A 273 -13.26 -7.57 -38.78
CA PRO A 273 -13.81 -6.49 -39.59
C PRO A 273 -14.74 -7.10 -40.63
N GLN A 274 -16.02 -6.72 -40.58
CA GLN A 274 -17.02 -7.18 -41.53
C GLN A 274 -16.56 -6.77 -42.93
N SER A 275 -16.20 -7.77 -43.73
CA SER A 275 -16.01 -7.61 -45.17
C SER A 275 -17.28 -7.01 -45.74
N SER A 276 -17.16 -5.82 -46.31
CA SER A 276 -18.20 -5.16 -47.10
C SER A 276 -18.75 -6.14 -48.13
N GLN A 277 -20.04 -6.51 -48.01
CA GLN A 277 -20.77 -7.06 -49.13
C GLN A 277 -21.72 -6.00 -49.65
N GLU A 278 -21.37 -5.52 -50.83
CA GLU A 278 -22.21 -4.83 -51.78
C GLU A 278 -23.55 -5.57 -51.92
N ALA A 279 -24.66 -4.85 -51.74
CA ALA A 279 -25.96 -5.27 -52.23
C ALA A 279 -26.38 -4.32 -53.35
N GLN A 280 -25.99 -4.67 -54.58
CA GLN A 280 -26.72 -4.29 -55.77
C GLN A 280 -28.15 -4.84 -55.67
N LYS A 281 -29.14 -3.97 -55.69
CA LYS A 281 -30.35 -4.08 -56.54
C LYS A 281 -31.18 -2.81 -56.49
#